data_AF-A0A2E6PUF3-F1
#
_entry.id   AF-A0A2E6PUF3-F1
#
_cell.length_a   1.000
_cell.length_b   1.000
_cell.length_c   1.000
_cell.angle_alpha   90.00
_cell.angle_beta   90.00
_cell.angle_gamma   90.00
#
_symmetry.space_group_name_H-M   'P 1'
#
loop_
_entity.id
_entity.type
_entity.pdbx_description
1 polymer ?
#
loop_
_entity_poly.entity_id
_entity_poly.type
_entity_poly.pdbx_seq_one_letter_code
_entity_poly.pdbx_strand_id
1 'polypeptide(L)'
;GAQTVLNHWTAFNNTDTKATVTSDTSSGMTIEKYVYDHGDSGVAVAHYKYISGGHDWFTASYQGQDTAALIWSFVSHYDINGVR
;
A
#
# COMPACT_ATOMS: atom_id res chain seq x y z
N GLY A 1 7.49 -8.10 -12.44
CA GLY A 1 7.17 -6.66 -12.28
C GLY A 1 6.21 -6.48 -11.12
N ALA A 2 5.81 -5.24 -10.80
CA ALA A 2 4.91 -4.96 -9.66
C ALA A 2 3.63 -5.81 -9.68
N GLN A 3 3.03 -6.03 -10.85
CA GLN A 3 1.83 -6.87 -10.99
C GLN A 3 2.03 -8.32 -10.54
N THR A 4 3.20 -8.92 -10.81
CA THR A 4 3.50 -10.30 -10.39
C THR A 4 3.58 -10.42 -8.87
N VAL A 5 4.15 -9.40 -8.23
CA VAL A 5 4.26 -9.32 -6.76
C VAL A 5 2.88 -9.15 -6.13
N LEU A 6 2.06 -8.26 -6.70
CA LEU A 6 0.67 -8.07 -6.26
C LEU A 6 -0.13 -9.38 -6.36
N ASN A 7 -0.12 -10.02 -7.53
CA ASN A 7 -0.84 -11.27 -7.74
C ASN A 7 -0.43 -12.36 -6.75
N HIS A 8 0.87 -12.46 -6.44
CA HIS A 8 1.37 -13.41 -5.46
C HIS A 8 0.81 -13.12 -4.07
N TRP A 9 0.94 -11.88 -3.57
CA TRP A 9 0.53 -11.54 -2.21
C TRP A 9 -0.99 -11.53 -2.02
N THR A 10 -1.77 -11.08 -3.01
CA THR A 10 -3.23 -11.14 -2.93
C THR A 10 -3.73 -12.57 -2.91
N ALA A 11 -3.10 -13.48 -3.68
CA ALA A 11 -3.44 -14.89 -3.67
C ALA A 11 -3.00 -15.59 -2.38
N PHE A 12 -1.79 -15.30 -1.89
CA PHE A 12 -1.27 -15.89 -0.66
C PHE A 12 -2.10 -15.52 0.57
N ASN A 13 -2.55 -14.26 0.64
CA ASN A 13 -3.35 -13.73 1.75
C ASN A 13 -4.88 -13.86 1.52
N ASN A 14 -5.30 -14.45 0.40
CA ASN A 14 -6.70 -14.61 0.03
C ASN A 14 -7.52 -13.29 0.07
N THR A 15 -6.90 -12.17 -0.35
CA THR A 15 -7.57 -10.86 -0.40
C THR A 15 -8.46 -10.74 -1.64
N ASP A 16 -9.24 -9.67 -1.69
CA ASP A 16 -9.85 -9.22 -2.94
C ASP A 16 -8.79 -9.02 -4.04
N THR A 17 -9.18 -9.29 -5.29
CA THR A 17 -8.30 -9.15 -6.46
C THR A 17 -8.40 -7.78 -7.13
N LYS A 18 -9.43 -7.01 -6.76
CA LYS A 18 -9.64 -5.63 -7.23
C LYS A 18 -9.40 -4.69 -6.06
N ALA A 19 -8.44 -3.79 -6.22
CA ALA A 19 -8.12 -2.82 -5.18
C ALA A 19 -9.16 -1.70 -5.10
N THR A 20 -9.35 -1.20 -3.87
CA THR A 20 -9.81 0.17 -3.64
C THR A 20 -8.66 1.13 -3.93
N VAL A 21 -8.89 2.09 -4.83
CA VAL A 21 -7.85 3.02 -5.30
C VAL A 21 -8.14 4.42 -4.81
N THR A 22 -7.15 5.05 -4.21
CA THR A 22 -7.17 6.47 -3.82
C THR A 22 -5.90 7.14 -4.31
N SER A 23 -5.91 8.45 -4.48
CA SER A 23 -4.72 9.20 -4.86
C SER A 23 -4.57 10.46 -4.03
N ASP A 24 -3.32 10.86 -3.84
CA ASP A 24 -2.96 12.16 -3.27
C ASP A 24 -1.98 12.84 -4.22
N THR A 25 -2.09 14.16 -4.36
CA THR A 25 -1.11 14.96 -5.10
C THR A 25 -0.58 16.03 -4.16
N SER A 26 0.60 15.80 -3.64
CA SER A 26 1.28 16.70 -2.73
C SER A 26 2.77 16.74 -3.05
N SER A 27 3.44 17.82 -2.63
CA SER A 27 4.89 18.02 -2.86
C SER A 27 5.35 17.85 -4.31
N GLY A 28 4.47 18.17 -5.28
CA GLY A 28 4.76 18.08 -6.71
C GLY A 28 4.67 16.67 -7.32
N MET A 29 4.19 15.67 -6.56
CA MET A 29 4.10 14.28 -7.00
C MET A 29 2.70 13.71 -6.74
N THR A 30 2.20 12.90 -7.68
CA THR A 30 0.97 12.13 -7.48
C THR A 30 1.33 10.72 -7.00
N ILE A 31 0.67 10.27 -5.93
CA ILE A 31 0.83 8.93 -5.38
C ILE A 31 -0.53 8.24 -5.42
N GLU A 32 -0.60 7.08 -6.07
CA GLU A 32 -1.76 6.20 -6.08
C GLU A 32 -1.59 5.12 -5.00
N LYS A 33 -2.57 4.99 -4.11
CA LYS A 33 -2.66 3.93 -3.11
C LYS A 33 -3.72 2.91 -3.53
N TYR A 34 -3.30 1.67 -3.66
CA TYR A 34 -4.13 0.50 -3.93
C TYR A 34 -4.22 -0.33 -2.66
N VAL A 35 -5.43 -0.66 -2.22
CA VAL A 35 -5.68 -1.55 -1.08
C VAL A 35 -6.50 -2.73 -1.55
N TYR A 36 -5.95 -3.93 -1.35
CA TYR A 36 -6.62 -5.21 -1.52
C TYR A 36 -6.93 -5.75 -0.12
N ASP A 37 -8.19 -5.68 0.29
CA ASP A 37 -8.66 -6.02 1.63
C ASP A 37 -9.40 -7.37 1.65
N HIS A 38 -10.11 -7.67 2.74
CA HIS A 38 -10.87 -8.91 2.94
C HIS A 38 -10.03 -10.20 2.86
N GLY A 39 -8.74 -10.14 3.21
CA GLY A 39 -7.89 -11.31 3.33
C GLY A 39 -8.18 -12.18 4.55
N ASP A 40 -7.57 -13.35 4.60
CA ASP A 40 -7.68 -14.28 5.72
C ASP A 40 -7.27 -13.59 7.04
N SER A 41 -8.07 -13.76 8.10
CA SER A 41 -7.85 -13.07 9.39
C SER A 41 -7.78 -11.53 9.28
N GLY A 42 -8.46 -10.95 8.29
CA GLY A 42 -8.58 -9.51 8.10
C GLY A 42 -7.32 -8.83 7.54
N VAL A 43 -6.36 -9.59 7.02
CA VAL A 43 -5.15 -9.02 6.42
C VAL A 43 -5.45 -8.30 5.09
N ALA A 44 -4.56 -7.39 4.71
CA ALA A 44 -4.66 -6.65 3.46
C ALA A 44 -3.30 -6.55 2.76
N VAL A 45 -3.32 -6.24 1.46
CA VAL A 45 -2.13 -5.85 0.68
C VAL A 45 -2.27 -4.39 0.28
N ALA A 46 -1.28 -3.57 0.64
CA ALA A 46 -1.22 -2.16 0.27
C ALA A 46 -0.08 -1.88 -0.72
N HIS A 47 -0.37 -1.16 -1.80
CA HIS A 47 0.61 -0.75 -2.79
C HIS A 47 0.53 0.75 -3.05
N TYR A 48 1.65 1.44 -2.81
CA TYR A 48 1.81 2.86 -3.12
C TYR A 48 2.63 2.99 -4.39
N LYS A 49 2.08 3.68 -5.39
CA LYS A 49 2.70 3.92 -6.68
C LYS A 49 2.94 5.41 -6.87
N TYR A 50 4.21 5.78 -6.91
CA TYR A 50 4.67 7.16 -7.11
C TYR A 50 4.74 7.45 -8.61
N ILE A 51 3.89 8.36 -9.11
CA ILE A 51 3.83 8.71 -10.53
C ILE A 51 4.99 9.65 -10.86
N SER A 52 5.81 9.25 -11.84
CA SER A 52 7.01 9.99 -12.25
C SER A 52 8.00 10.24 -11.09
N GLY A 53 8.05 9.33 -10.11
CA GLY A 53 8.80 9.55 -8.87
C GLY A 53 10.32 9.55 -9.01
N GLY A 54 10.88 8.90 -10.04
CA GLY A 54 12.33 8.88 -10.28
C GLY A 54 13.13 8.42 -9.06
N HIS A 55 14.29 9.03 -8.83
CA HIS A 55 15.09 8.80 -7.63
C HIS A 55 14.59 9.57 -6.40
N ASP A 56 13.76 10.60 -6.57
CA ASP A 56 13.32 11.50 -5.49
C ASP A 56 12.00 11.10 -4.84
N TRP A 57 11.45 9.93 -5.22
CA TRP A 57 10.15 9.45 -4.75
C TRP A 57 10.02 9.45 -3.22
N PHE A 58 11.12 9.20 -2.51
CA PHE A 58 11.16 9.12 -1.04
C PHE A 58 11.00 10.49 -0.35
N THR A 59 11.08 11.59 -1.11
CA THR A 59 10.86 12.95 -0.59
C THR A 59 9.39 13.35 -0.58
N ALA A 60 8.54 12.62 -1.32
CA ALA A 60 7.10 12.88 -1.36
C ALA A 60 6.41 12.28 -0.13
N SER A 61 5.40 13.00 0.35
CA SER A 61 4.50 12.53 1.41
C SER A 61 3.18 12.08 0.80
N TYR A 62 2.51 11.08 1.40
CA TYR A 62 1.11 10.79 1.11
C TYR A 62 0.26 11.31 2.26
N GLN A 63 -0.62 12.29 2.01
CA GLN A 63 -1.46 12.89 3.05
C GLN A 63 -0.66 13.40 4.26
N GLY A 64 0.51 13.99 4.01
CA GLY A 64 1.41 14.50 5.05
C GLY A 64 2.25 13.44 5.78
N GLN A 65 2.14 12.16 5.41
CA GLN A 65 2.94 11.07 5.99
C GLN A 65 4.09 10.69 5.06
N ASP A 66 5.29 10.56 5.62
CA ASP A 66 6.44 9.99 4.90
C ASP A 66 6.30 8.46 4.74
N THR A 67 7.19 7.86 3.94
CA THR A 67 7.14 6.42 3.66
C THR A 67 7.26 5.55 4.92
N ALA A 68 8.08 5.96 5.90
CA ALA A 68 8.27 5.19 7.13
C ALA A 68 6.99 5.20 7.99
N ALA A 69 6.35 6.36 8.10
CA ALA A 69 5.06 6.53 8.76
C ALA A 69 3.96 5.69 8.08
N LEU A 70 3.91 5.67 6.74
CA LEU A 70 2.95 4.84 6.00
C LEU A 70 3.15 3.34 6.26
N ILE A 71 4.40 2.87 6.26
CA ILE A 71 4.72 1.46 6.56
C ILE A 71 4.31 1.14 7.99
N TRP A 72 4.68 1.98 8.96
CA TRP A 72 4.38 1.73 10.37
C TRP A 72 2.88 1.79 10.68
N SER A 73 2.18 2.77 10.10
CA SER A 73 0.72 2.85 10.16
C SER A 73 0.08 1.58 9.61
N PHE A 74 0.60 0.99 8.53
CA PHE A 74 0.07 -0.27 8.01
C PHE A 74 0.35 -1.46 8.94
N VAL A 75 1.62 -1.73 9.28
CA VAL A 75 1.98 -2.96 10.01
C VAL A 75 1.53 -2.95 11.48
N SER A 76 1.32 -1.77 12.09
CA SER A 76 0.88 -1.65 13.48
C SER A 76 -0.54 -2.18 13.72
N HIS A 77 -1.33 -2.38 12.66
CA HIS A 77 -2.68 -2.95 12.73
C HIS A 77 -2.66 -4.48 12.93
N TYR A 78 -1.51 -5.13 12.78
CA TYR A 78 -1.41 -6.59 12.74
C TYR A 78 -0.53 -7.17 13.85
N ASP A 79 -0.77 -8.43 14.17
CA ASP A 79 0.17 -9.32 14.85
C ASP A 79 0.33 -10.64 14.07
N ILE A 80 0.94 -11.65 14.69
CA ILE A 80 1.22 -12.94 14.04
C ILE A 80 -0.06 -13.71 13.61
N ASN A 81 -1.22 -13.35 14.16
CA ASN A 81 -2.51 -13.99 13.87
C ASN A 81 -3.40 -13.20 12.91
N GLY A 82 -2.96 -12.02 12.43
CA GLY A 82 -3.76 -11.16 11.54
C GLY A 82 -4.06 -9.81 12.16
N VAL A 83 -5.20 -9.22 11.82
CA VAL A 83 -5.60 -7.90 12.36
C VAL A 83 -5.83 -8.01 13.87
N ARG A 84 -5.36 -7.02 14.63
CA ARG A 84 -5.53 -6.95 16.08
C ARG A 84 -6.95 -6.57 16.49
#